data_AF-A0AAE1D2I1-F1
#
_entry.id   AF-A0AAE1D2I1-F1
#
_cell.length_a   1.000
_cell.length_b   1.000
_cell.length_c   1.000
_cell.angle_alpha   90.00
_cell.angle_beta   90.00
_cell.angle_gamma   90.00
#
_symmetry.space_group_name_H-M   'P 1'
#
loop_
_entity.id
_entity.type
_entity.pdbx_description
1 polymer ?
#
loop_
_entity_poly.entity_id
_entity_poly.type
_entity_poly.pdbx_seq_one_letter_code
_entity_poly.pdbx_strand_id
1 'polypeptide(L)'
;MSKEEEFKLMYGMIFSIKSFVSRLSPTDMKDGFLNYSTSKYKLHFFETPSGLKFIMNTDLSVGSMKDVLHQMFSSIYVEYVVKNPLCSLDQPITSELFKNKLDEYVRGLPQFGTKTGS
;
A
#
# COMPACT_ATOMS: atom_id res chain seq x y z
N MET A 1 8.37 17.51 10.93
CA MET A 1 8.98 16.56 10.00
C MET A 1 8.44 16.87 8.62
N SER A 2 9.30 16.97 7.61
CA SER A 2 8.87 17.16 6.23
C SER A 2 8.30 15.86 5.64
N LYS A 3 7.46 15.96 4.61
CA LYS A 3 6.92 14.77 3.91
C LYS A 3 8.03 13.87 3.35
N GLU A 4 9.12 14.46 2.88
CA GLU A 4 10.25 13.71 2.34
C GLU A 4 10.96 12.88 3.41
N GLU A 5 11.17 13.44 4.60
CA GLU A 5 11.73 12.70 5.75
C GLU A 5 10.83 11.55 6.19
N GLU A 6 9.50 11.78 6.21
CA GLU A 6 8.52 10.74 6.54
C GLU A 6 8.55 9.59 5.53
N PHE A 7 8.63 9.88 4.23
CA PHE A 7 8.76 8.85 3.19
C PHE A 7 10.06 8.05 3.30
N LYS A 8 11.20 8.71 3.58
CA LYS A 8 12.47 8.03 3.81
C LYS A 8 12.42 7.11 5.03
N LEU A 9 11.80 7.58 6.11
CA LEU A 9 11.62 6.77 7.32
C LEU A 9 10.74 5.55 7.05
N MET A 10 9.60 5.74 6.39
CA MET A 10 8.69 4.65 6.03
C MET A 10 9.37 3.62 5.11
N TYR A 11 10.13 4.09 4.12
CA TYR A 11 10.91 3.19 3.25
C TYR A 11 11.93 2.36 4.04
N GLY A 12 12.72 3.01 4.91
CA GLY A 12 13.72 2.33 5.74
C GLY A 12 13.09 1.31 6.69
N MET A 13 11.94 1.63 7.28
CA MET A 13 11.17 0.73 8.12
C MET A 13 10.74 -0.53 7.35
N ILE A 14 10.08 -0.36 6.20
CA ILE A 14 9.59 -1.47 5.37
C ILE A 14 10.75 -2.33 4.88
N PHE A 15 11.84 -1.70 4.43
CA PHE A 15 13.04 -2.41 4.00
C PHE A 15 13.60 -3.30 5.11
N SER A 16 13.69 -2.76 6.33
CA SER A 16 14.19 -3.49 7.49
C SER A 16 13.29 -4.66 7.87
N ILE A 17 11.97 -4.44 7.89
CA ILE A 17 10.98 -5.49 8.20
C ILE A 17 11.04 -6.62 7.16
N LYS A 18 11.10 -6.30 5.87
CA LYS A 18 11.23 -7.31 4.81
C LYS A 18 12.48 -8.17 4.99
N SER A 19 13.62 -7.54 5.25
CA SER A 19 14.89 -8.25 5.52
C SER A 19 14.77 -9.13 6.75
N PHE A 20 14.20 -8.61 7.84
CA PHE A 20 13.97 -9.35 9.08
C PHE A 20 13.10 -10.60 8.86
N VAL A 21 11.95 -10.42 8.21
CA VAL A 21 10.98 -11.50 7.91
C VAL A 21 11.63 -12.58 7.03
N SER A 22 12.40 -12.18 6.01
CA SER A 22 13.11 -13.14 5.14
C SER A 22 14.16 -13.98 5.85
N ARG A 23 14.80 -13.43 6.89
CA ARG A 23 15.88 -14.10 7.64
C ARG A 23 15.38 -14.96 8.78
N LEU A 24 14.26 -14.60 9.40
CA LEU A 24 13.69 -15.31 10.54
C LEU A 24 12.62 -16.33 10.17
N SER A 25 12.10 -16.31 8.94
CA SER A 25 11.10 -17.27 8.53
C SER A 25 11.64 -18.70 8.65
N PRO A 26 10.94 -19.61 9.35
CA PRO A 26 11.36 -21.00 9.48
C PRO A 26 11.18 -21.80 8.18
N THR A 27 10.47 -21.25 7.21
CA THR A 27 10.19 -21.87 5.90
C THR A 27 10.48 -20.88 4.77
N ASP A 28 10.69 -21.40 3.57
CA ASP A 28 10.74 -20.58 2.37
C ASP A 28 9.45 -19.78 2.22
N MET A 29 9.57 -18.45 2.18
CA MET A 29 8.42 -17.56 2.10
C MET A 29 8.00 -17.37 0.66
N LYS A 30 6.77 -17.77 0.33
CA LYS A 30 6.17 -17.45 -0.98
C LYS A 30 5.75 -15.98 -1.09
N ASP A 31 5.16 -15.44 -0.03
CA ASP A 31 4.50 -14.12 -0.05
C ASP A 31 5.26 -13.03 0.73
N GLY A 32 6.28 -13.38 1.53
CA GLY A 32 7.08 -12.41 2.29
C GLY A 32 6.29 -11.65 3.37
N PHE A 33 6.66 -10.38 3.61
CA PHE A 33 5.97 -9.49 4.55
C PHE A 33 4.61 -9.04 4.00
N LEU A 34 3.54 -9.16 4.80
CA LEU A 34 2.17 -8.86 4.38
C LEU A 34 1.51 -7.72 5.16
N ASN A 35 1.63 -7.73 6.48
CA ASN A 35 1.08 -6.70 7.36
C ASN A 35 1.72 -6.75 8.74
N TYR A 36 1.59 -5.66 9.50
CA TYR A 36 1.77 -5.67 10.96
C TYR A 36 0.62 -4.91 11.61
N SER A 37 0.38 -5.18 12.89
CA SER A 37 -0.60 -4.45 13.70
C SER A 37 0.09 -3.79 14.88
N THR A 38 -0.37 -2.60 15.23
CA THR A 38 -0.03 -1.91 16.48
C THR A 38 -1.24 -1.94 17.42
N SER A 39 -1.20 -1.21 18.53
CA SER A 39 -2.37 -0.99 19.38
C SER A 39 -3.40 -0.01 18.79
N LYS A 40 -3.11 0.63 17.64
CA LYS A 40 -3.93 1.69 17.06
C LYS A 40 -4.36 1.44 15.62
N TYR A 41 -3.51 0.82 14.81
CA TYR A 41 -3.78 0.59 13.39
C TYR A 41 -3.09 -0.67 12.89
N LYS A 42 -3.56 -1.17 11.76
CA LYS A 42 -2.95 -2.24 10.97
C LYS A 42 -2.41 -1.66 9.68
N LEU A 43 -1.14 -1.94 9.37
CA LEU A 43 -0.51 -1.61 8.10
C LEU A 43 -0.56 -2.82 7.19
N HIS A 44 -1.11 -2.66 6.00
CA HIS A 44 -1.13 -3.66 4.93
C HIS A 44 -0.11 -3.31 3.87
N PHE A 45 0.59 -4.32 3.36
CA PHE A 45 1.67 -4.18 2.40
C PHE A 45 1.49 -5.11 1.22
N PHE A 46 1.73 -4.58 0.03
CA PHE A 46 1.80 -5.33 -1.22
C PHE A 46 2.94 -4.77 -2.07
N GLU A 47 3.74 -5.65 -2.65
CA GLU A 47 4.80 -5.28 -3.57
C GLU A 47 4.67 -6.06 -4.88
N THR A 48 4.74 -5.34 -5.99
CA THR A 48 4.71 -5.94 -7.32
C THR A 48 6.07 -6.56 -7.66
N PRO A 49 6.14 -7.50 -8.61
CA PRO A 49 7.42 -8.02 -9.11
C PRO A 49 8.35 -6.93 -9.70
N SER A 50 7.79 -5.81 -10.14
CA SER A 50 8.55 -4.64 -10.61
C SER A 50 9.06 -3.72 -9.47
N GLY A 51 8.77 -4.05 -8.21
CA GLY A 51 9.27 -3.32 -7.03
C GLY A 51 8.40 -2.15 -6.56
N LEU A 52 7.21 -1.96 -7.15
CA LEU A 52 6.25 -0.95 -6.70
C LEU A 52 5.61 -1.41 -5.39
N LYS A 53 5.52 -0.49 -4.43
CA LYS A 53 5.05 -0.78 -3.07
C LYS A 53 3.75 -0.04 -2.80
N PHE A 54 2.72 -0.79 -2.45
CA PHE A 54 1.41 -0.28 -2.06
C PHE A 54 1.23 -0.53 -0.56
N ILE A 55 0.93 0.54 0.17
CA ILE A 55 0.86 0.56 1.62
C ILE A 55 -0.46 1.21 2.02
N MET A 56 -1.20 0.57 2.93
CA MET A 56 -2.48 1.09 3.42
C MET A 56 -2.59 0.86 4.93
N ASN A 57 -2.94 1.91 5.66
CA ASN A 57 -3.27 1.81 7.08
C ASN A 57 -4.79 1.72 7.26
N THR A 58 -5.22 0.85 8.16
CA THR A 58 -6.64 0.65 8.51
C THR A 58 -6.80 0.48 10.02
N ASP A 59 -8.04 0.47 10.49
CA ASP A 59 -8.38 -0.01 11.83
C ASP A 59 -8.00 -1.48 12.06
N LEU A 60 -7.86 -1.86 13.33
CA LEU A 60 -7.42 -3.20 13.74
C LEU A 60 -8.41 -4.32 13.37
N SER A 61 -9.69 -3.98 13.30
CA SER A 61 -10.80 -4.89 12.93
C SER A 61 -10.73 -5.34 11.47
N VAL A 62 -10.02 -4.60 10.62
CA VAL A 62 -9.96 -4.88 9.20
C VAL A 62 -9.09 -6.11 8.94
N GLY A 63 -9.64 -7.05 8.16
CA GLY A 63 -8.96 -8.27 7.70
C GLY A 63 -7.88 -7.97 6.66
N SER A 64 -7.43 -9.00 5.94
CA SER A 64 -6.43 -8.83 4.87
C SER A 64 -6.92 -7.84 3.81
N MET A 65 -6.04 -6.92 3.41
CA MET A 65 -6.26 -5.99 2.28
C MET A 65 -5.45 -6.39 1.02
N LYS A 66 -4.92 -7.63 0.94
CA LYS A 66 -4.09 -8.09 -0.19
C LYS A 66 -4.78 -7.89 -1.54
N ASP A 67 -6.03 -8.31 -1.66
CA ASP A 67 -6.80 -8.20 -2.91
C ASP A 67 -7.12 -6.74 -3.26
N VAL A 68 -7.39 -5.92 -2.24
CA VAL A 68 -7.65 -4.48 -2.40
C VAL A 68 -6.40 -3.77 -2.93
N LEU A 69 -5.23 -4.04 -2.35
CA LEU A 69 -3.95 -3.47 -2.79
C LEU A 69 -3.56 -3.96 -4.19
N HIS A 70 -3.82 -5.24 -4.49
CA HIS A 70 -3.61 -5.78 -5.83
C HIS A 70 -4.52 -5.09 -6.87
N GLN A 71 -5.80 -4.86 -6.54
CA GLN A 71 -6.71 -4.12 -7.42
C GLN A 71 -6.29 -2.66 -7.61
N MET A 72 -5.78 -1.99 -6.57
CA MET A 72 -5.19 -0.65 -6.70
C MET A 72 -4.05 -0.63 -7.70
N PHE A 73 -3.21 -1.66 -7.71
CA PHE A 73 -2.18 -1.81 -8.74
C PHE A 73 -2.79 -2.07 -10.12
N SER A 74 -3.57 -3.15 -10.28
CA SER A 74 -3.98 -3.66 -11.58
C SER A 74 -4.98 -2.76 -12.31
N SER A 75 -5.95 -2.22 -11.59
CA SER A 75 -7.12 -1.56 -12.19
C SER A 75 -7.05 -0.04 -12.09
N ILE A 76 -6.13 0.51 -11.29
CA ILE A 76 -6.02 1.96 -11.08
C ILE A 76 -4.63 2.46 -11.49
N TYR A 77 -3.56 1.96 -10.87
CA TYR A 77 -2.20 2.41 -11.20
C TYR A 77 -1.83 2.07 -12.66
N VAL A 78 -2.03 0.82 -13.09
CA VAL A 78 -1.74 0.45 -14.49
C VAL A 78 -2.60 1.23 -15.47
N GLU A 79 -3.90 1.39 -15.18
CA GLU A 79 -4.84 2.03 -16.11
C GLU A 79 -4.61 3.54 -16.25
N TYR A 80 -4.37 4.25 -15.15
CA TYR A 80 -4.35 5.71 -15.14
C TYR A 80 -2.97 6.34 -15.00
N VAL A 81 -1.93 5.52 -14.72
CA VAL A 81 -0.53 5.96 -14.65
C VAL A 81 0.29 5.30 -15.76
N VAL A 82 0.37 3.97 -15.81
CA VAL A 82 1.26 3.27 -16.75
C VAL A 82 0.82 3.46 -18.21
N LYS A 83 -0.49 3.36 -18.47
CA LYS A 83 -1.04 3.58 -19.81
C LYS A 83 -1.15 5.06 -20.20
N ASN A 84 -0.89 5.99 -19.28
CA ASN A 84 -0.97 7.42 -19.55
C ASN A 84 0.42 7.95 -19.97
N PRO A 85 0.65 8.27 -21.26
CA PRO A 85 1.96 8.70 -21.75
C PRO A 85 2.42 10.05 -21.17
N LEU A 86 1.52 10.81 -20.54
CA LEU A 86 1.83 12.08 -19.89
C LEU A 86 2.35 11.89 -18.45
N CYS A 87 2.32 10.67 -17.92
CA CYS A 87 2.78 10.36 -16.58
C CYS A 87 4.23 9.83 -16.60
N SER A 88 5.12 10.50 -15.87
CA SER A 88 6.48 10.01 -15.62
C SER A 88 6.50 9.01 -14.46
N LEU A 89 6.99 7.80 -14.69
CA LEU A 89 6.93 6.70 -13.71
C LEU A 89 7.82 6.89 -12.48
N ASP A 90 8.91 7.66 -12.60
CA ASP A 90 9.88 7.91 -11.51
C ASP A 90 9.65 9.24 -10.78
N GLN A 91 8.49 9.86 -10.99
CA GLN A 91 8.11 11.13 -10.37
C GLN A 91 6.83 10.95 -9.57
N PRO A 92 6.56 11.84 -8.60
CA PRO A 92 5.27 11.87 -7.93
C PRO A 92 4.11 11.92 -8.94
N ILE A 93 3.11 11.06 -8.77
CA ILE A 93 1.96 10.99 -9.68
C ILE A 93 1.13 12.27 -9.53
N THR A 94 1.08 13.08 -10.59
CA THR A 94 0.33 14.34 -10.62
C THR A 94 -1.04 14.22 -11.29
N SER A 95 -1.31 13.12 -12.00
CA SER A 95 -2.58 12.89 -12.72
C SER A 95 -3.80 13.00 -11.81
N GLU A 96 -4.64 14.02 -12.06
CA GLU A 96 -5.90 14.22 -11.34
C GLU A 96 -6.90 13.08 -11.60
N LEU A 97 -6.90 12.52 -12.81
CA LEU A 97 -7.74 11.36 -13.13
C LEU A 97 -7.40 10.15 -12.25
N PHE A 98 -6.10 9.88 -12.07
CA PHE A 98 -5.64 8.81 -11.16
C PHE A 98 -6.10 9.07 -9.72
N LYS A 99 -5.90 10.30 -9.22
CA LYS A 99 -6.31 10.67 -7.86
C LYS A 99 -7.81 10.48 -7.64
N ASN A 100 -8.62 10.95 -8.58
CA ASN A 100 -10.08 10.83 -8.50
C ASN A 100 -10.54 9.37 -8.52
N LYS A 101 -9.98 8.56 -9.43
CA LYS A 101 -10.34 7.13 -9.53
C LYS A 101 -9.89 6.32 -8.32
N LEU A 102 -8.73 6.67 -7.76
CA LEU A 102 -8.27 6.06 -6.52
C LEU A 102 -9.15 6.42 -5.32
N ASP A 103 -9.52 7.71 -5.16
CA ASP A 103 -10.40 8.16 -4.09
C ASP A 103 -11.80 7.52 -4.19
N GLU A 104 -12.39 7.48 -5.40
CA GLU A 104 -13.66 6.80 -5.68
C GLU A 104 -13.62 5.32 -5.26
N TYR A 105 -12.56 4.61 -5.64
CA TYR A 105 -12.38 3.20 -5.29
C TYR A 105 -12.24 2.99 -3.78
N VAL A 106 -11.37 3.77 -3.11
CA VAL A 106 -11.13 3.63 -1.67
C VAL A 106 -12.39 3.94 -0.85
N ARG A 107 -13.16 4.96 -1.25
CA ARG A 107 -14.44 5.30 -0.60
C ARG A 107 -15.52 4.25 -0.83
N GLY A 108 -15.45 3.54 -1.95
CA GLY A 108 -16.35 2.42 -2.27
C GLY A 108 -16.06 1.15 -1.49
N LEU A 109 -14.94 1.08 -0.76
CA LEU A 109 -14.61 -0.11 0.03
C LEU A 109 -15.58 -0.26 1.22
N PRO A 110 -16.09 -1.48 1.47
CA PRO A 110 -16.98 -1.74 2.61
C PRO A 110 -16.39 -1.31 3.96
N GLN A 111 -15.06 -1.36 4.08
CA GLN A 111 -14.33 -1.05 5.32
C GLN A 111 -14.18 0.45 5.58
N PHE A 112 -14.36 1.31 4.56
CA PHE A 112 -14.16 2.76 4.66
C PHE A 112 -15.21 3.45 5.53
N GLY A 113 -16.46 2.97 5.50
CA GLY A 113 -17.58 3.56 6.25
C GLY A 113 -17.64 3.16 7.72
N THR A 114 -16.83 2.20 8.16
CA THR A 114 -16.86 1.65 9.52
C THR A 114 -16.22 2.62 10.50
N LYS A 115 -16.94 3.68 10.91
CA LYS A 115 -16.62 4.37 12.16
C LYS A 115 -16.97 3.43 13.30
N THR A 116 -16.03 2.61 13.75
CA THR A 116 -16.16 1.99 15.07
C THR A 116 -16.01 3.10 16.10
N GLY A 117 -17.13 3.48 16.71
CA GLY A 117 -17.19 4.49 17.74
C GLY A 117 -16.19 4.21 18.85
N SER A 118 -15.43 5.24 19.20
CA SER A 118 -14.71 5.38 20.46
C SER A 118 -15.31 6.54 21.22
#